data_AF-A0A523BLC5-F1
#
_entry.id   AF-A0A523BLC5-F1
#
_cell.length_a   1.000
_cell.length_b   1.000
_cell.length_c   1.000
_cell.angle_alpha   90.00
_cell.angle_beta   90.00
_cell.angle_gamma   90.00
#
_symmetry.space_group_name_H-M   'P 1'
#
loop_
_entity.id
_entity.type
_entity.pdbx_description
1 polymer ?
#
loop_
_entity_poly.entity_id
_entity_poly.type
_entity_poly.pdbx_seq_one_letter_code
_entity_poly.pdbx_strand_id
1 'polypeptide(L)' 'MYRIVEIKGINAMPCTGTHVRNTSEIGRISIIGIERVGEGTRIYYGVLPQ' A
#
# COMPACT_ATOMS: atom_id res chain seq x y z
N MET A 1 12.56 2.65 -20.19
CA MET A 1 13.19 2.58 -18.86
C MET A 1 12.08 2.36 -17.83
N TYR A 2 12.16 1.32 -17.01
CA TYR A 2 11.15 1.03 -15.98
C TYR A 2 11.65 1.49 -14.61
N ARG A 3 10.79 2.16 -13.84
CA ARG A 3 11.06 2.48 -12.43
C ARG A 3 10.41 1.40 -11.56
N ILE A 4 11.25 0.71 -10.80
CA ILE A 4 10.81 -0.32 -9.86
C ILE A 4 10.83 0.27 -8.45
N VAL A 5 9.77 0.02 -7.69
CA VAL A 5 9.71 0.30 -6.25
C VAL A 5 9.77 -1.03 -5.53
N GLU A 6 10.77 -1.15 -4.65
CA GLU A 6 11.01 -2.36 -3.86
C GLU A 6 10.78 -2.07 -2.37
N ILE A 7 9.94 -2.89 -1.76
CA ILE A 7 9.83 -3.04 -0.31
C ILE A 7 10.55 -4.34 0.03
N LYS A 8 11.79 -4.22 0.54
CA LYS A 8 12.71 -5.35 0.77
C LYS A 8 12.04 -6.47 1.57
N GLY A 9 12.13 -7.69 1.06
CA GLY A 9 11.56 -8.89 1.68
C GLY A 9 10.04 -9.00 1.59
N ILE A 10 9.35 -8.06 0.92
CA ILE A 10 7.89 -8.06 0.78
C ILE A 10 7.47 -8.08 -0.68
N ASN A 11 7.83 -7.06 -1.47
CA ASN A 11 7.38 -6.94 -2.86
C ASN A 11 8.27 -6.00 -3.69
N ALA A 12 8.35 -6.24 -5.00
CA ALA A 12 8.97 -5.35 -5.97
C ALA A 12 8.04 -5.20 -7.18
N MET A 13 7.70 -3.97 -7.57
CA MET A 13 6.76 -3.71 -8.65
C MET A 13 7.13 -2.48 -9.50
N PRO A 14 6.77 -2.45 -10.79
CA PRO A 14 6.90 -1.26 -11.61
C PRO A 14 5.90 -0.20 -11.14
N CYS A 15 6.39 0.93 -10.65
CA CYS A 15 5.57 2.05 -10.21
C CYS A 15 6.25 3.39 -10.53
N THR A 16 5.47 4.31 -11.09
CA THR A 16 5.93 5.67 -11.46
C THR A 16 5.57 6.72 -10.41
N GLY A 17 4.81 6.38 -9.37
CA GLY A 17 4.35 7.30 -8.32
C GLY A 17 5.43 7.77 -7.34
N THR A 18 5.14 8.80 -6.56
CA THR A 18 6.04 9.26 -5.50
C THR A 18 5.84 8.41 -4.25
N HIS A 19 6.91 7.81 -3.73
CA HIS A 19 6.88 6.98 -2.53
C HIS A 19 7.76 7.60 -1.45
N VAL A 20 7.36 7.43 -0.19
CA VAL A 20 8.23 7.65 0.96
C VAL A 20 9.40 6.68 0.95
N ARG A 21 10.46 6.98 1.69
CA ARG A 21 11.69 6.18 1.65
C ARG A 21 11.56 4.88 2.45
N ASN A 22 10.81 4.88 3.54
CA ASN A 22 10.67 3.77 4.47
C ASN A 22 9.20 3.58 4.90
N THR A 23 8.82 2.35 5.25
CA THR A 23 7.45 2.01 5.67
C THR A 23 7.01 2.69 6.96
N SER A 24 7.95 3.07 7.83
CA SER A 24 7.69 3.81 9.07
C SER A 24 7.12 5.21 8.84
N GLU A 25 7.38 5.81 7.67
CA GLU A 25 6.88 7.15 7.32
C GLU A 25 5.38 7.15 6.99
N ILE A 26 4.80 5.97 6.67
CA ILE A 26 3.38 5.86 6.34
C ILE A 26 2.50 6.15 7.56
N GLY A 27 2.95 5.84 8.78
CA GLY A 27 2.11 5.91 9.98
C GLY A 27 1.23 4.68 10.18
N ARG A 28 0.19 4.81 11.02
CA ARG A 28 -0.62 3.66 11.43
C ARG A 28 -1.75 3.40 10.43
N ILE A 29 -1.76 2.21 9.85
CA ILE A 29 -2.81 1.77 8.92
C ILE A 29 -3.93 1.08 9.71
N SER A 30 -5.18 1.42 9.41
CA SER A 30 -6.37 0.75 9.96
C SER A 30 -7.31 0.30 8.85
N ILE A 31 -7.84 -0.92 8.96
CA ILE A 31 -8.89 -1.41 8.07
C ILE A 31 -10.21 -0.80 8.53
N ILE A 32 -10.89 -0.09 7.64
CA ILE A 32 -12.15 0.62 7.93
C ILE A 32 -13.36 -0.05 7.28
N GLY A 33 -13.15 -1.04 6.43
CA GLY A 33 -14.23 -1.79 5.81
C GLY A 33 -13.72 -2.92 4.91
N ILE A 34 -14.55 -3.93 4.74
CA ILE A 34 -14.30 -5.07 3.85
C ILE A 34 -15.59 -5.36 3.10
N GLU A 35 -15.50 -5.47 1.79
CA GLU A 35 -16.63 -5.73 0.89
C GLU A 35 -16.27 -6.85 -0.08
N ARG A 36 -17.18 -7.81 -0.26
CA ARG A 36 -17.02 -8.85 -1.28
C ARG A 36 -17.49 -8.29 -2.63
N VAL A 37 -16.62 -8.32 -3.64
CA VAL A 37 -16.91 -7.78 -4.97
C VAL A 37 -16.62 -8.84 -6.01
N GLY A 38 -17.68 -9.48 -6.54
CA GLY A 38 -17.56 -10.62 -7.44
C GLY A 38 -16.76 -11.76 -6.81
N GLU A 39 -15.72 -12.23 -7.49
CA GLU A 39 -14.79 -13.24 -6.98
C GLU A 39 -13.68 -12.67 -6.07
N GLY A 40 -13.60 -11.34 -5.95
CA GLY A 40 -12.58 -10.63 -5.19
C GLY A 40 -13.08 -10.04 -3.88
N THR A 41 -12.15 -9.49 -3.10
CA THR A 41 -12.44 -8.77 -1.86
C THR A 41 -11.84 -7.37 -1.95
N ARG A 42 -12.66 -6.35 -1.75
CA ARG A 42 -12.24 -4.96 -1.65
C ARG A 42 -12.02 -4.62 -0.18
N ILE A 43 -10.83 -4.12 0.14
CA ILE A 43 -10.45 -3.71 1.50
C ILE A 43 -10.32 -2.19 1.49
N TYR A 44 -11.08 -1.52 2.34
CA TYR A 44 -10.96 -0.09 2.59
C TYR A 44 -10.03 0.11 3.78
N TYR A 45 -8.99 0.93 3.61
CA TYR A 45 -8.03 1.24 4.68
C TYR A 45 -7.83 2.76 4.78
N GLY A 46 -7.54 3.21 6.01
CA GLY A 46 -7.14 4.57 6.30
C GLY A 46 -5.73 4.61 6.87
N VAL A 47 -5.08 5.76 6.71
CA VAL A 47 -3.82 6.09 7.38
C VAL A 47 -4.14 7.11 8.46
N LEU A 48 -3.91 6.74 9.72
CA LEU A 48 -4.16 7.62 10.84
C LEU A 48 -3.02 8.66 10.94
N PRO A 49 -3.35 9.95 11.13
CA PRO A 49 -2.33 10.96 11.40
C PRO A 49 -1.56 10.60 12.67
N GLN A 50 -0.26 10.89 12.66
CA GLN A 50 0.64 10.69 13.80
C GLN A 50 0.48 11.81 14.83
#